data_AF-A0A9E2IHY6-F1
#
_entry.id   AF-A0A9E2IHY6-F1
#
_cell.length_a   1.000
_cell.length_b   1.000
_cell.length_c   1.000
_cell.angle_alpha   90.00
_cell.angle_beta   90.00
_cell.angle_gamma   90.00
#
_symmetry.space_group_name_H-M   'P 1'
#
loop_
_entity.id
_entity.type
_entity.pdbx_description
1 polymer ?
#
loop_
_entity_poly.entity_id
_entity_poly.type
_entity_poly.pdbx_seq_one_letter_code
_entity_poly.pdbx_strand_id
1 'polypeptide(L)'
;MIIVNKKILIIALLTLIFAMFLHHQAPPVLAITAGDEVTKDVIDKLNPLIQENSDPKLAKELATPGGIVSRFLGVFAFPIAGLILFVMLIWGGIEMMAGSATKKSMDAGKQRITTALLGFLLLFTAFWIARILEMMFGIKIL
;
A
#
# COMPACT_ATOMS: atom_id res chain seq x y z
N MET A 1 -33.28 5.31 25.28
CA MET A 1 -33.30 5.05 23.83
C MET A 1 -32.22 5.92 23.18
N ILE A 2 -31.03 5.37 22.93
CA ILE A 2 -29.90 6.14 22.37
C ILE A 2 -30.13 6.28 20.87
N ILE A 3 -30.49 7.48 20.41
CA ILE A 3 -30.61 7.79 18.98
C ILE A 3 -29.19 7.95 18.44
N VAL A 4 -28.54 6.83 18.12
CA VAL A 4 -27.20 6.84 17.51
C VAL A 4 -27.36 7.26 16.05
N ASN A 5 -26.74 8.39 15.68
CA ASN A 5 -26.70 8.86 14.30
C ASN A 5 -25.95 7.83 13.43
N LYS A 6 -26.49 7.50 12.26
CA LYS A 6 -25.90 6.54 11.31
C LYS A 6 -24.42 6.84 11.01
N LYS A 7 -24.01 8.12 11.03
CA LYS A 7 -22.60 8.53 10.86
C LYS A 7 -21.70 8.12 12.03
N ILE A 8 -22.19 8.22 13.27
CA ILE A 8 -21.46 7.84 14.49
C ILE A 8 -21.29 6.32 14.56
N LEU A 9 -22.32 5.58 14.14
CA LEU A 9 -22.26 4.12 14.05
C LEU A 9 -21.18 3.64 13.07
N ILE A 10 -21.06 4.30 11.91
CA ILE A 10 -20.04 3.96 10.90
C ILE A 10 -18.63 4.26 11.41
N ILE A 11 -18.43 5.40 12.08
CA ILE A 11 -17.12 5.76 12.64
C ILE A 11 -16.71 4.77 13.75
N ALA A 12 -17.64 4.38 14.63
CA ALA A 12 -17.38 3.40 15.69
C ALA A 12 -17.07 2.00 15.15
N LEU A 13 -17.72 1.59 14.05
CA LEU A 13 -17.41 0.32 13.38
C LEU A 13 -16.01 0.36 12.75
N LEU A 14 -15.65 1.49 12.13
CA LEU A 14 -14.35 1.68 11.48
C LEU A 14 -13.20 1.68 12.48
N THR A 15 -13.38 2.30 13.65
CA THR A 15 -12.36 2.29 14.73
C THR A 15 -12.22 0.91 15.36
N LEU A 16 -13.31 0.14 15.47
CA LEU A 16 -13.27 -1.23 16.01
C LEU A 16 -12.58 -2.20 15.05
N ILE A 17 -12.81 -2.07 13.74
CA ILE A 17 -12.09 -2.83 12.70
C ILE A 17 -10.60 -2.47 12.71
N PHE A 18 -10.27 -1.18 12.86
CA PHE A 18 -8.88 -0.72 12.96
C PHE A 18 -8.17 -1.25 14.23
N ALA A 19 -8.87 -1.27 15.37
CA ALA A 19 -8.33 -1.83 16.61
C ALA A 19 -8.11 -3.35 16.54
N MET A 20 -9.00 -4.09 15.87
CA MET A 20 -8.85 -5.53 15.61
C MET A 20 -7.66 -5.82 14.69
N PHE A 21 -7.39 -4.93 13.74
CA PHE A 21 -6.23 -5.02 12.85
C PHE A 21 -4.89 -4.80 13.58
N LEU A 22 -4.86 -3.95 14.62
CA LEU A 22 -3.66 -3.74 15.43
C LEU A 22 -3.32 -4.91 16.38
N HIS A 23 -4.32 -5.71 16.77
CA HIS A 23 -4.11 -6.86 17.67
C HIS A 23 -3.46 -8.08 17.01
N HIS A 24 -3.23 -8.06 15.69
CA HIS A 24 -2.64 -9.18 14.96
C HIS A 24 -1.09 -9.14 14.89
N GLN A 25 -0.44 -8.72 15.98
CA GLN A 25 1.03 -8.78 16.09
C GLN A 25 1.48 -9.68 17.22
N ALA A 26 1.85 -10.90 16.84
CA ALA A 26 3.04 -11.68 17.21
C ALA A 26 2.66 -13.17 17.37
N PRO A 27 3.33 -14.09 16.65
CA PRO A 27 3.20 -15.51 16.97
C PRO A 27 3.75 -15.79 18.38
N PRO A 28 3.17 -16.73 19.14
CA PRO A 28 3.76 -17.17 20.40
C PRO A 28 5.16 -17.74 20.11
N VAL A 29 6.18 -17.19 20.78
CA VAL A 29 7.53 -17.77 20.76
C VAL A 29 7.47 -19.09 21.53
N LEU A 30 7.78 -20.19 20.84
CA LEU A 30 7.83 -21.54 21.43
C LEU A 30 8.89 -21.57 22.54
N ALA A 31 8.49 -22.02 23.73
CA ALA A 31 9.43 -22.37 24.79
C ALA A 31 10.27 -23.57 24.32
N ILE A 32 11.60 -23.44 24.32
CA ILE A 32 12.52 -24.55 24.06
C ILE A 32 12.42 -25.55 25.21
N THR A 33 11.87 -26.73 24.93
CA THR A 33 12.05 -27.93 25.75
C THR A 33 13.36 -28.60 25.33
N ALA A 34 14.20 -28.94 26.31
CA ALA A 34 15.45 -29.64 26.07
C ALA A 34 15.16 -31.06 25.58
N GLY A 35 15.45 -31.33 24.30
CA GLY A 35 15.38 -32.65 23.70
C GLY A 35 14.95 -32.59 22.24
N ASP A 36 15.74 -31.94 21.38
CA ASP A 36 15.58 -32.07 19.93
C ASP A 36 16.77 -32.85 19.38
N GLU A 37 16.45 -33.87 18.58
CA GLU A 37 17.41 -34.57 17.72
C GLU A 37 18.19 -33.55 16.89
N VAL A 38 19.37 -33.95 16.40
CA VAL A 38 20.18 -33.15 15.46
C VAL A 38 19.45 -33.10 14.12
N THR A 39 18.35 -32.33 14.09
CA THR A 39 17.51 -32.11 12.94
C THR A 39 18.28 -31.21 11.99
N LYS A 40 18.08 -31.43 10.69
CA LYS A 40 18.78 -30.75 9.60
C LYS A 40 18.75 -29.22 9.75
N ASP A 41 17.71 -28.68 10.38
CA ASP A 41 17.54 -27.26 10.69
C ASP A 41 18.65 -26.68 11.61
N VAL A 42 19.21 -27.49 12.51
CA VAL A 42 20.35 -27.09 13.37
C VAL A 42 21.66 -27.18 12.60
N ILE A 43 21.81 -28.21 11.74
CA ILE A 43 22.99 -28.39 10.89
C ILE A 43 23.09 -27.26 9.85
N ASP A 44 21.97 -26.84 9.27
CA ASP A 44 21.91 -25.77 8.28
C ASP A 44 22.27 -24.39 8.88
N LYS A 45 21.87 -24.12 10.14
CA LYS A 45 22.23 -22.90 10.88
C LYS A 45 23.69 -22.82 11.29
N LEU A 46 24.37 -23.96 11.36
CA LEU A 46 25.79 -24.05 11.71
C LEU A 46 26.69 -24.11 10.48
N ASN A 47 26.14 -24.05 9.28
CA ASN A 47 26.92 -23.99 8.06
C ASN A 47 27.25 -22.52 7.72
N PRO A 48 28.49 -22.04 7.97
CA PRO A 48 28.87 -20.65 7.71
C PRO A 48 28.90 -20.29 6.21
N LEU A 49 28.73 -21.29 5.34
CA LEU A 49 28.66 -21.12 3.89
C LEU A 49 27.22 -20.94 3.38
N ILE A 50 26.22 -21.23 4.20
CA ILE A 50 24.82 -20.95 3.89
C ILE A 50 24.53 -19.53 4.34
N GLN A 51 24.69 -18.58 3.42
CA GLN A 51 24.29 -17.21 3.66
C GLN A 51 22.75 -17.15 3.68
N GLU A 52 22.17 -17.02 4.88
CA GLU A 52 20.73 -16.83 5.18
C GLU A 52 20.09 -15.64 4.41
N ASN A 53 20.90 -14.84 3.70
CA ASN A 53 20.44 -13.78 2.80
C ASN A 53 20.05 -14.28 1.38
N SER A 54 19.98 -15.59 1.15
CA SER A 54 19.21 -16.12 0.01
C SER A 54 17.73 -16.05 0.37
N ASP A 55 17.21 -14.84 0.57
CA ASP A 55 15.84 -14.56 0.99
C ASP A 55 14.89 -15.23 -0.02
N PRO A 56 14.35 -16.44 0.27
CA PRO A 56 13.66 -17.25 -0.73
C PRO A 56 12.41 -16.53 -1.22
N LYS A 57 11.95 -15.54 -0.45
CA LYS A 57 10.86 -14.64 -0.75
C LYS A 57 11.16 -13.71 -1.93
N LEU A 58 12.35 -13.12 -1.98
CA LEU A 58 12.75 -12.19 -3.05
C LEU A 58 12.97 -12.94 -4.37
N ALA A 59 13.60 -14.12 -4.33
CA ALA A 59 13.78 -14.94 -5.52
C ALA A 59 12.46 -15.53 -6.04
N LYS A 60 11.55 -15.92 -5.15
CA LYS A 60 10.24 -16.50 -5.51
C LYS A 60 9.24 -15.45 -6.00
N GLU A 61 9.28 -14.23 -5.46
CA GLU A 61 8.51 -13.10 -6.00
C GLU A 61 9.00 -12.68 -7.39
N LEU A 62 10.32 -12.63 -7.63
CA LEU A 62 10.86 -12.24 -8.95
C LEU A 62 10.78 -13.37 -10.00
N ALA A 63 10.70 -14.64 -9.59
CA ALA A 63 10.53 -15.77 -10.51
C ALA A 63 9.12 -15.84 -11.15
N THR A 64 8.16 -15.09 -10.61
CA THR A 64 6.78 -15.10 -11.08
C THR A 64 6.48 -13.77 -11.79
N PRO A 65 5.93 -13.77 -13.02
CA PRO A 65 5.55 -12.52 -13.71
C PRO A 65 4.68 -11.60 -12.85
N GLY A 66 3.86 -12.17 -11.97
CA GLY A 66 3.03 -11.43 -11.02
C GLY A 66 3.80 -10.71 -9.91
N GLY A 67 4.92 -11.24 -9.40
CA GLY A 67 5.67 -10.61 -8.31
C GLY A 67 6.54 -9.44 -8.77
N ILE A 68 7.02 -9.48 -10.03
CA ILE A 68 7.69 -8.31 -10.66
C ILE A 68 6.69 -7.14 -10.79
N VAL A 69 5.48 -7.43 -11.28
CA VAL A 69 4.42 -6.42 -11.41
C VAL A 69 4.00 -5.89 -10.04
N SER A 70 3.84 -6.76 -9.04
CA SER A 70 3.48 -6.37 -7.66
C SER A 70 4.54 -5.46 -7.03
N ARG A 71 5.83 -5.81 -7.15
CA ARG A 71 6.95 -5.00 -6.64
C ARG A 71 7.00 -3.63 -7.32
N PHE A 72 6.80 -3.59 -8.63
CA PHE A 72 6.82 -2.34 -9.39
C PHE A 72 5.64 -1.41 -9.04
N LEU A 73 4.43 -1.96 -8.96
CA LEU A 73 3.24 -1.18 -8.60
C LEU A 73 3.30 -0.70 -7.15
N GLY A 74 3.62 -1.58 -6.19
CA GLY A 74 3.58 -1.26 -4.76
C GLY A 74 4.68 -0.30 -4.30
N VAL A 75 5.92 -0.53 -4.73
CA VAL A 75 7.08 0.23 -4.21
C VAL A 75 7.33 1.52 -4.99
N PHE A 76 7.06 1.53 -6.30
CA PHE A 76 7.43 2.65 -7.17
C PHE A 76 6.23 3.42 -7.72
N ALA A 77 5.20 2.73 -8.23
CA ALA A 77 4.13 3.42 -8.95
C ALA A 77 3.27 4.34 -8.06
N PHE A 78 2.83 3.89 -6.88
CA PHE A 78 2.01 4.72 -5.97
C PHE A 78 2.71 6.00 -5.48
N PRO A 79 3.93 5.94 -4.92
CA PRO A 79 4.61 7.15 -4.46
C PRO A 79 5.02 8.09 -5.60
N ILE A 80 5.47 7.56 -6.75
CA ILE A 80 5.81 8.38 -7.93
C ILE A 80 4.55 9.04 -8.50
N ALA A 81 3.44 8.31 -8.62
CA ALA A 81 2.19 8.87 -9.11
C ALA A 81 1.64 9.95 -8.17
N GLY A 82 1.73 9.74 -6.85
CA GLY A 82 1.39 10.75 -5.85
C GLY A 82 2.26 12.02 -5.95
N LEU A 83 3.56 11.86 -6.19
CA LEU A 83 4.48 12.98 -6.37
C LEU A 83 4.18 13.78 -7.65
N ILE A 84 3.97 13.09 -8.79
CA ILE A 84 3.59 13.72 -10.05
C ILE A 84 2.27 14.48 -9.90
N LEU A 85 1.30 13.86 -9.24
CA LEU A 85 0.00 14.46 -8.97
C LEU A 85 0.12 15.75 -8.14
N PHE A 86 0.93 15.71 -7.08
CA PHE A 86 1.19 16.87 -6.23
C PHE A 86 1.78 18.04 -7.04
N VAL A 87 2.78 17.75 -7.88
CA VAL A 87 3.41 18.75 -8.74
C VAL A 87 2.43 19.33 -9.77
N MET A 88 1.59 18.49 -10.39
CA MET A 88 0.56 18.96 -11.32
C MET A 88 -0.50 19.83 -10.64
N LEU A 89 -0.86 19.53 -9.38
CA LEU A 89 -1.82 20.33 -8.63
C LEU A 89 -1.26 21.72 -8.29
N ILE A 90 0.01 21.79 -7.87
CA ILE A 90 0.71 23.06 -7.61
C ILE A 90 0.77 23.89 -8.89
N TRP A 91 1.19 23.31 -10.02
CA TRP A 91 1.25 24.04 -11.29
C TRP A 91 -0.11 24.49 -11.78
N GLY A 92 -1.14 23.64 -11.72
CA GLY A 92 -2.50 24.00 -12.11
C GLY A 92 -3.08 25.11 -11.21
N GLY A 93 -2.78 25.08 -9.92
CA GLY A 93 -3.15 26.12 -8.97
C GLY A 93 -2.49 27.46 -9.29
N ILE A 94 -1.17 27.47 -9.53
CA ILE A 94 -0.44 28.67 -9.93
C ILE A 94 -0.94 29.20 -11.27
N GLU A 95 -1.20 28.34 -12.25
CA GLU A 95 -1.73 28.71 -13.57
C GLU A 95 -3.12 29.37 -13.46
N MET A 96 -3.97 28.89 -12.55
CA MET A 96 -5.28 29.50 -12.28
C MET A 96 -5.15 30.87 -11.58
N MET A 97 -4.19 31.05 -10.67
CA MET A 97 -3.94 32.33 -9.99
C MET A 97 -3.30 33.37 -10.93
N ALA A 98 -2.30 32.95 -11.72
CA ALA A 98 -1.62 33.78 -12.72
C ALA A 98 -2.55 34.14 -13.89
N GLY A 99 -3.52 33.27 -14.19
CA GLY A 99 -4.50 33.45 -15.25
C GLY A 99 -5.62 34.45 -14.95
N SER A 100 -5.65 35.09 -13.78
CA SER A 100 -6.63 36.15 -13.48
C SER A 100 -6.60 37.31 -14.50
N ALA A 101 -5.48 37.49 -15.21
CA ALA A 101 -5.32 38.50 -16.25
C ALA A 101 -5.90 38.11 -17.64
N THR A 102 -6.09 36.81 -17.95
CA THR A 102 -6.61 36.37 -19.26
C THR A 102 -7.52 35.14 -19.14
N LYS A 103 -8.69 35.16 -19.78
CA LYS A 103 -9.66 34.03 -19.76
C LYS A 103 -9.03 32.67 -20.11
N LYS A 104 -8.06 32.66 -21.03
CA LYS A 104 -7.41 31.44 -21.54
C LYS A 104 -6.66 30.67 -20.44
N SER A 105 -5.89 31.37 -19.60
CA SER A 105 -5.12 30.73 -18.52
C SER A 105 -6.03 30.26 -17.38
N MET A 106 -7.15 30.95 -17.14
CA MET A 106 -8.17 30.52 -16.18
C MET A 106 -8.81 29.18 -16.59
N ASP A 107 -9.20 29.04 -17.86
CA ASP A 107 -9.81 27.82 -18.37
C ASP A 107 -8.80 26.66 -18.42
N ALA A 108 -7.54 26.94 -18.80
CA ALA A 108 -6.45 25.97 -18.77
C ALA A 108 -6.17 25.45 -17.35
N GLY A 109 -6.06 26.34 -16.36
CA GLY A 109 -5.83 25.98 -14.96
C GLY A 109 -6.95 25.11 -14.39
N LYS A 110 -8.22 25.45 -14.68
CA LYS A 110 -9.38 24.64 -14.27
C LYS A 110 -9.35 23.24 -14.87
N GLN A 111 -9.04 23.13 -16.16
CA GLN A 111 -8.92 21.83 -16.82
C GLN A 111 -7.82 21.00 -16.17
N ARG A 112 -6.67 21.60 -15.89
CA ARG A 112 -5.51 20.93 -15.28
C ARG A 112 -5.79 20.42 -13.87
N ILE A 113 -6.44 21.24 -13.03
CA ILE A 113 -6.89 20.83 -11.69
C ILE A 113 -7.90 19.69 -11.79
N THR A 114 -8.85 19.77 -12.73
CA THR A 114 -9.85 18.71 -12.93
C THR A 114 -9.20 17.39 -13.33
N THR A 115 -8.23 17.43 -14.26
CA THR A 115 -7.45 16.26 -14.66
C THR A 115 -6.63 15.70 -13.50
N ALA A 116 -6.01 16.55 -12.67
CA ALA A 116 -5.30 16.11 -11.48
C ALA A 116 -6.25 15.42 -10.48
N LEU A 117 -7.43 15.99 -10.21
CA LEU A 117 -8.44 15.38 -9.34
C LEU A 117 -8.93 14.02 -9.87
N LEU A 118 -9.14 13.90 -11.19
CA LEU A 118 -9.46 12.64 -11.84
C LEU A 118 -8.35 11.60 -11.67
N GLY A 119 -7.09 12.00 -11.85
CA GLY A 119 -5.93 11.13 -11.61
C GLY A 119 -5.84 10.68 -10.15
N PHE A 120 -6.11 11.57 -9.20
CA PHE A 120 -6.13 11.24 -7.78
C PHE A 120 -7.21 10.20 -7.47
N LEU A 121 -8.44 10.43 -7.97
CA LEU A 121 -9.55 9.51 -7.77
C LEU A 121 -9.27 8.15 -8.41
N LEU A 122 -8.59 8.12 -9.56
CA LEU A 122 -8.17 6.88 -10.22
C LEU A 122 -7.16 6.10 -9.36
N LEU A 123 -6.13 6.77 -8.83
CA LEU A 123 -5.15 6.16 -7.93
C LEU A 123 -5.80 5.64 -6.64
N PHE A 124 -6.70 6.43 -6.06
CA PHE A 124 -7.46 6.03 -4.89
C PHE A 124 -8.28 4.76 -5.17
N THR A 125 -9.02 4.73 -6.26
CA THR A 125 -9.84 3.57 -6.64
C THR A 125 -8.97 2.33 -6.95
N ALA A 126 -7.84 2.53 -7.63
CA ALA A 126 -6.89 1.45 -7.92
C ALA A 126 -6.33 0.80 -6.65
N PHE A 127 -6.01 1.60 -5.62
CA PHE A 127 -5.57 1.08 -4.32
C PHE A 127 -6.64 0.20 -3.67
N TRP A 128 -7.90 0.65 -3.66
CA TRP A 128 -9.00 -0.14 -3.10
C TRP A 128 -9.22 -1.46 -3.84
N ILE A 129 -9.18 -1.44 -5.18
CA ILE A 129 -9.31 -2.65 -6.00
C ILE A 129 -8.18 -3.62 -5.68
N ALA A 130 -6.93 -3.13 -5.65
CA ALA A 130 -5.79 -3.98 -5.34
C ALA A 130 -5.93 -4.60 -3.94
N ARG A 131 -6.39 -3.84 -2.95
CA ARG A 131 -6.58 -4.35 -1.59
C ARG A 131 -7.65 -5.43 -1.48
N ILE A 132 -8.72 -5.31 -2.28
CA ILE A 132 -9.75 -6.35 -2.40
C ILE A 132 -9.18 -7.60 -3.07
N LEU A 133 -8.36 -7.45 -4.12
CA LEU A 133 -7.70 -8.59 -4.77
C LEU A 133 -6.77 -9.33 -3.81
N GLU A 134 -6.02 -8.63 -2.97
CA GLU A 134 -5.17 -9.27 -1.96
C GLU A 134 -5.98 -10.09 -0.95
N MET A 135 -7.16 -9.59 -0.56
CA MET A 135 -8.07 -10.32 0.34
C MET A 135 -8.66 -11.57 -0.33
N MET A 136 -8.96 -11.50 -1.62
CA MET A 136 -9.55 -12.62 -2.38
C MET A 136 -8.51 -13.69 -2.74
N PHE A 137 -7.31 -13.29 -3.14
CA PHE A 137 -6.25 -14.19 -3.62
C PHE A 137 -5.25 -14.59 -2.53
N GLY A 138 -5.26 -13.94 -1.36
CA GLY A 138 -4.32 -14.22 -0.27
C GLY A 138 -2.86 -13.86 -0.59
N ILE A 139 -2.62 -13.15 -1.69
CA ILE A 139 -1.30 -12.71 -2.14
C ILE A 139 -1.16 -11.24 -1.75
N LYS A 140 -0.03 -10.86 -1.12
CA LYS A 140 0.28 -9.46 -0.80
C LYS A 140 0.97 -8.81 -2.00
N ILE A 141 0.25 -7.91 -2.66
CA ILE A 141 0.64 -7.18 -3.89
C ILE A 141 1.11 -5.77 -3.52
N LEU A 142 0.58 -5.19 -2.43
CA LEU A 142 0.91 -3.88 -1.86
C LEU A 142 1.38 -3.97 -0.40
#